data_AF-A0A7K0CXB8-F1
#
_entry.id   AF-A0A7K0CXB8-F1
#
_cell.length_a   1.000
_cell.length_b   1.000
_cell.length_c   1.000
_cell.angle_alpha   90.00
_cell.angle_beta   90.00
_cell.angle_gamma   90.00
#
_symmetry.space_group_name_H-M   'P 1'
#
loop_
_entity.id
_entity.type
_entity.pdbx_description
1 polymer ?
#
loop_
_entity_poly.entity_id
_entity_poly.type
_entity_poly.pdbx_seq_one_letter_code
_entity_poly.pdbx_strand_id
1 'polypeptide(L)'
;MSLMGKSLVAMMIAASGTLVVVGAGTANAAGDLYGAIATGMGHAGSAVDYPNQAAADKAALAACSRTGGLACVVLTRMHNECGSLVEEDVKNAVGPFVVSDTQRMFYTRTGPTRAAAEQKARAASNRLDEPWALRTIRPPFVVDTVCTSNAG
;
A
#
# COMPACT_ATOMS: atom_id res chain seq x y z
N MET A 1 -42.74 32.14 58.75
CA MET A 1 -42.92 32.14 57.28
C MET A 1 -41.74 31.40 56.66
N SER A 2 -42.05 30.58 55.63
CA SER A 2 -41.27 29.55 54.91
C SER A 2 -39.81 29.93 54.55
N LEU A 3 -38.79 29.06 54.52
CA LEU A 3 -38.56 27.75 53.87
C LEU A 3 -38.68 27.75 52.33
N MET A 4 -37.57 28.09 51.65
CA MET A 4 -37.25 27.85 50.24
C MET A 4 -35.71 27.82 50.15
N GLY A 5 -35.00 26.88 49.52
CA GLY A 5 -35.39 25.73 48.72
C GLY A 5 -34.28 25.45 47.69
N LYS A 6 -34.10 24.16 47.39
CA LYS A 6 -33.51 23.57 46.15
C LYS A 6 -32.01 23.23 46.14
N SER A 7 -31.75 22.02 46.62
CA SER A 7 -30.74 21.09 46.11
C SER A 7 -30.92 20.81 44.62
N LEU A 8 -29.82 20.44 43.93
CA LEU A 8 -29.80 19.34 42.95
C LEU A 8 -28.33 18.97 42.66
N VAL A 9 -27.91 17.82 43.19
CA VAL A 9 -26.63 17.16 42.96
C VAL A 9 -26.74 16.38 41.65
N ALA A 10 -25.86 16.65 40.68
CA ALA A 10 -25.80 15.92 39.43
C ALA A 10 -25.08 14.57 39.63
N MET A 11 -25.82 13.47 39.48
CA MET A 11 -25.27 12.11 39.34
C MET A 11 -24.66 11.95 37.95
N MET A 12 -23.35 11.75 37.87
CA MET A 12 -22.66 11.22 36.68
C MET A 12 -22.78 9.70 36.68
N ILE A 13 -23.47 9.14 35.69
CA ILE A 13 -23.57 7.70 35.46
C ILE A 13 -22.30 7.25 34.73
N ALA A 14 -21.45 6.50 35.42
CA ALA A 14 -20.32 5.78 34.81
C ALA A 14 -20.86 4.53 34.08
N ALA A 15 -21.04 4.62 32.77
CA ALA A 15 -21.35 3.47 31.93
C ALA A 15 -20.04 2.76 31.56
N SER A 16 -19.62 1.81 32.41
CA SER A 16 -18.62 0.80 32.07
C SER A 16 -19.21 -0.19 31.06
N GLY A 17 -19.07 0.12 29.77
CA GLY A 17 -19.38 -0.78 28.67
C GLY A 17 -18.15 -1.63 28.32
N THR A 18 -18.20 -2.93 28.62
CA THR A 18 -17.24 -3.92 28.12
C THR A 18 -17.34 -4.01 26.60
N LEU A 19 -16.37 -3.44 25.88
CA LEU A 19 -16.17 -3.68 24.45
C LEU A 19 -15.57 -5.07 24.25
N VAL A 20 -16.44 -6.08 24.18
CA VAL A 20 -16.09 -7.38 23.61
C VAL A 20 -16.03 -7.19 22.10
N VAL A 21 -14.86 -6.85 21.56
CA VAL A 21 -14.59 -6.95 20.12
C VAL A 21 -14.39 -8.43 19.80
N VAL A 22 -15.48 -9.19 19.73
CA VAL A 22 -15.51 -10.45 18.95
C VAL A 22 -16.02 -10.07 17.57
N GLY A 23 -15.15 -9.37 16.86
CA GLY A 23 -15.22 -9.20 15.42
C GLY A 23 -14.30 -10.20 14.75
N ALA A 24 -14.39 -11.48 15.12
CA ALA A 24 -13.93 -12.55 14.25
C ALA A 24 -14.91 -12.58 13.08
N GLY A 25 -14.77 -11.61 12.17
CA GLY A 25 -15.41 -11.65 10.88
C GLY A 25 -15.02 -12.99 10.30
N THR A 26 -16.01 -13.87 10.14
CA THR A 26 -15.87 -15.12 9.42
C THR A 26 -15.15 -14.75 8.13
N ALA A 27 -13.88 -15.15 8.02
CA ALA A 27 -13.13 -15.07 6.79
C ALA A 27 -13.99 -15.83 5.79
N ASN A 28 -14.76 -15.07 5.02
CA ASN A 28 -15.59 -15.64 3.97
C ASN A 28 -14.64 -16.51 3.18
N ALA A 29 -15.05 -17.74 2.90
CA ALA A 29 -14.48 -18.53 1.83
C ALA A 29 -14.80 -17.85 0.48
N ALA A 30 -14.47 -16.56 0.37
CA ALA A 30 -14.38 -15.82 -0.85
C ALA A 30 -13.28 -16.55 -1.61
N GLY A 31 -13.71 -17.18 -2.71
CA GLY A 31 -12.80 -17.92 -3.59
C GLY A 31 -11.60 -17.06 -3.97
N ASP A 32 -10.61 -17.71 -4.58
CA ASP A 32 -9.35 -17.07 -4.94
C ASP A 32 -9.53 -15.67 -5.53
N LEU A 33 -8.95 -14.68 -4.86
CA LEU A 33 -8.94 -13.29 -5.29
C LEU A 33 -7.54 -12.92 -5.74
N TYR A 34 -7.52 -12.16 -6.82
CA TYR A 34 -6.30 -11.79 -7.50
C TYR A 34 -6.15 -10.28 -7.52
N GLY A 35 -4.89 -9.85 -7.49
CA GLY A 35 -4.53 -8.46 -7.68
C GLY A 35 -3.26 -8.32 -8.49
N ALA A 36 -2.97 -7.08 -8.90
CA ALA A 36 -1.74 -6.74 -9.61
C ALA A 36 -1.31 -5.30 -9.34
N ILE A 37 -0.01 -5.04 -9.45
CA ILE A 37 0.59 -3.71 -9.45
C ILE A 37 1.37 -3.54 -10.75
N ALA A 38 1.06 -2.49 -11.49
CA ALA A 38 1.73 -2.12 -12.73
C ALA A 38 2.45 -0.76 -12.57
N THR A 39 3.57 -0.59 -13.27
CA THR A 39 4.29 0.68 -13.34
C THR A 39 4.69 1.03 -14.76
N GLY A 40 4.83 2.32 -15.05
CA GLY A 40 5.35 2.83 -16.33
C GLY A 40 5.81 4.29 -16.17
N MET A 41 7.04 4.59 -16.60
CA MET A 41 7.64 5.93 -16.65
C MET A 41 7.28 6.87 -15.47
N GLY A 42 7.56 6.47 -14.23
CA GLY A 42 7.31 7.32 -13.06
C GLY A 42 5.86 7.26 -12.53
N HIS A 43 5.03 6.38 -13.06
CA HIS A 43 3.65 6.19 -12.62
C HIS A 43 3.39 4.74 -12.23
N ALA A 44 2.37 4.54 -11.40
CA ALA A 44 1.96 3.21 -10.97
C ALA A 44 0.44 3.13 -10.83
N GLY A 45 -0.08 1.92 -10.93
CA GLY A 45 -1.48 1.61 -10.69
C GLY A 45 -1.63 0.21 -10.14
N SER A 46 -2.60 0.04 -9.24
CA SER A 46 -2.90 -1.20 -8.56
C SER A 46 -4.37 -1.60 -8.81
N ALA A 47 -4.63 -2.90 -8.72
CA ALA A 47 -5.96 -3.48 -8.80
C ALA A 47 -6.03 -4.73 -7.92
N VAL A 48 -7.12 -4.92 -7.19
CA VAL A 48 -7.34 -6.04 -6.26
C VAL A 48 -8.77 -6.57 -6.39
N ASP A 49 -9.03 -7.74 -5.79
CA ASP A 49 -10.35 -8.38 -5.72
C ASP A 49 -10.94 -8.81 -7.07
N TYR A 50 -10.08 -9.22 -8.00
CA TYR A 50 -10.51 -9.79 -9.26
C TYR A 50 -10.65 -11.31 -9.19
N PRO A 51 -11.59 -11.91 -9.93
CA PRO A 51 -11.83 -13.36 -9.91
C PRO A 51 -10.75 -14.18 -10.63
N ASN A 52 -9.83 -13.53 -11.36
CA ASN A 52 -8.69 -14.18 -12.00
C ASN A 52 -7.56 -13.17 -12.25
N GLN A 53 -6.34 -13.70 -12.41
CA GLN A 53 -5.14 -12.89 -12.60
C GLN A 53 -5.15 -12.04 -13.88
N ALA A 54 -5.71 -12.54 -14.99
CA ALA A 54 -5.72 -11.81 -16.25
C ALA A 54 -6.57 -10.52 -16.15
N ALA A 55 -7.69 -10.57 -15.43
CA ALA A 55 -8.53 -9.41 -15.17
C ALA A 55 -7.83 -8.41 -14.24
N ALA A 56 -7.15 -8.90 -13.19
CA ALA A 56 -6.33 -8.06 -12.30
C ALA A 56 -5.22 -7.32 -13.06
N ASP A 57 -4.47 -8.05 -13.90
CA ASP A 57 -3.38 -7.51 -14.71
C ASP A 57 -3.89 -6.40 -15.65
N LYS A 58 -4.99 -6.66 -16.37
CA LYS A 58 -5.60 -5.67 -17.28
C LYS A 58 -6.06 -4.43 -16.52
N ALA A 59 -6.63 -4.60 -15.33
CA ALA A 59 -7.10 -3.50 -14.50
C ALA A 59 -5.94 -2.66 -13.93
N ALA A 60 -4.86 -3.30 -13.46
CA ALA A 60 -3.67 -2.62 -12.97
C ALA A 60 -2.97 -1.82 -14.09
N LEU A 61 -2.86 -2.40 -15.29
CA LEU A 61 -2.34 -1.69 -16.48
C LEU A 61 -3.18 -0.47 -16.81
N ALA A 62 -4.51 -0.62 -16.84
CA ALA A 62 -5.43 0.51 -17.07
C ALA A 62 -5.34 1.57 -15.97
N ALA A 63 -5.16 1.17 -14.71
CA ALA A 63 -4.92 2.11 -13.60
C ALA A 63 -3.61 2.88 -13.80
N CYS A 64 -2.52 2.20 -14.13
CA CYS A 64 -1.22 2.83 -14.42
C CYS A 64 -1.34 3.84 -15.57
N SER A 65 -1.97 3.47 -16.68
CA SER A 65 -2.15 4.38 -17.83
C SER A 65 -3.03 5.59 -17.49
N ARG A 66 -4.08 5.43 -16.67
CA ARG A 66 -4.92 6.56 -16.22
C ARG A 66 -4.17 7.60 -15.40
N THR A 67 -3.12 7.19 -14.68
CA THR A 67 -2.28 8.12 -13.92
C THR A 67 -1.24 8.86 -14.77
N GLY A 68 -1.19 8.60 -16.09
CA GLY A 68 -0.21 9.17 -17.02
C GLY A 68 0.94 8.22 -17.35
N GLY A 69 0.91 6.98 -16.85
CA GLY A 69 1.93 5.99 -17.11
C GLY A 69 1.98 5.59 -18.58
N LEU A 70 3.19 5.67 -19.16
CA LEU A 70 3.49 5.20 -20.51
C LEU A 70 4.29 3.90 -20.41
N ALA A 71 4.09 3.00 -21.37
CA ALA A 71 4.69 1.66 -21.38
C ALA A 71 4.49 0.91 -20.04
N CYS A 72 3.28 0.97 -19.49
CA CYS A 72 2.95 0.29 -18.23
C CYS A 72 3.17 -1.23 -18.36
N VAL A 73 3.83 -1.81 -17.37
CA VAL A 73 4.07 -3.26 -17.24
C VAL A 73 3.65 -3.73 -15.86
N VAL A 74 3.15 -4.96 -15.77
CA VAL A 74 2.83 -5.60 -14.48
C VAL A 74 4.14 -6.01 -13.80
N LEU A 75 4.43 -5.47 -12.62
CA LEU A 75 5.60 -5.84 -11.83
C LEU A 75 5.30 -6.90 -10.78
N THR A 76 4.11 -6.86 -10.21
CA THR A 76 3.70 -7.79 -9.15
C THR A 76 2.30 -8.29 -9.41
N ARG A 77 2.12 -9.59 -9.19
CA ARG A 77 0.85 -10.30 -9.18
C ARG A 77 0.60 -10.79 -7.75
N MET A 78 -0.64 -10.72 -7.30
CA MET A 78 -1.07 -11.08 -5.94
C MET A 78 -2.16 -12.14 -6.04
N HIS A 79 -2.12 -13.12 -5.15
CA HIS A 79 -3.16 -14.13 -4.99
C HIS A 79 -3.39 -14.38 -3.50
N ASN A 80 -4.57 -13.99 -3.00
CA ASN A 80 -4.94 -14.07 -1.58
C ASN A 80 -3.89 -13.44 -0.63
N GLU A 81 -3.27 -12.33 -1.05
CA GLU A 81 -2.17 -11.70 -0.32
C GLU A 81 -2.11 -10.19 -0.55
N CYS A 82 -1.20 -9.53 0.16
CA CYS A 82 -0.90 -8.11 0.00
C CYS A 82 0.30 -7.87 -0.90
N GLY A 83 0.30 -6.75 -1.62
CA GLY A 83 1.40 -6.24 -2.40
C GLY A 83 1.71 -4.80 -2.02
N SER A 84 3.00 -4.50 -1.87
CA SER A 84 3.49 -3.16 -1.53
C SER A 84 4.33 -2.60 -2.67
N LEU A 85 4.13 -1.32 -2.95
CA LEU A 85 4.89 -0.52 -3.89
C LEU A 85 5.74 0.49 -3.12
N VAL A 86 7.04 0.43 -3.33
CA VAL A 86 8.02 1.38 -2.78
C VAL A 86 8.61 2.18 -3.93
N GLU A 87 8.74 3.48 -3.73
CA GLU A 87 9.41 4.40 -4.64
C GLU A 87 10.70 4.92 -4.01
N GLU A 88 11.72 5.05 -4.84
CA GLU A 88 13.02 5.63 -4.51
C GLU A 88 13.41 6.63 -5.59
N ASP A 89 13.84 7.82 -5.18
CA ASP A 89 14.39 8.80 -6.12
C ASP A 89 15.90 8.64 -6.16
N VAL A 90 16.43 8.32 -7.34
CA VAL A 90 17.87 8.27 -7.58
C VAL A 90 18.31 9.31 -8.60
N LYS A 91 19.53 9.79 -8.43
CA LYS A 91 20.21 10.64 -9.40
C LYS A 91 21.40 9.87 -9.98
N ASN A 92 21.58 9.98 -11.29
CA ASN A 92 22.77 9.45 -11.93
C ASN A 92 24.00 10.27 -11.46
N ALA A 93 24.96 9.60 -10.83
CA ALA A 93 26.17 10.22 -10.28
C ALA A 93 27.28 10.40 -11.34
N VAL A 94 27.19 9.71 -12.49
CA VAL A 94 28.21 9.69 -13.55
C VAL A 94 27.97 10.68 -14.71
N GLY A 95 27.11 11.69 -14.51
CA GLY A 95 26.96 12.84 -15.41
C GLY A 95 25.67 12.86 -16.26
N PRO A 96 25.44 13.93 -17.04
CA PRO A 96 24.12 14.30 -17.58
C PRO A 96 23.68 13.51 -18.82
N PHE A 97 24.04 12.22 -18.93
CA PHE A 97 23.78 11.43 -20.15
C PHE A 97 22.30 11.02 -20.32
N VAL A 98 21.45 11.26 -19.32
CA VAL A 98 20.01 10.94 -19.35
C VAL A 98 19.16 12.17 -19.02
N VAL A 99 18.11 12.36 -19.80
CA VAL A 99 17.18 13.51 -19.88
C VAL A 99 16.40 13.88 -18.59
N SER A 100 16.66 13.20 -17.46
CA SER A 100 16.11 13.59 -16.16
C SER A 100 17.17 13.41 -15.07
N ASP A 101 17.40 14.49 -14.32
CA ASP A 101 18.36 14.58 -13.22
C ASP A 101 17.94 13.73 -12.00
N THR A 102 16.69 13.26 -11.98
CA THR A 102 16.14 12.37 -10.97
C THR A 102 15.27 11.31 -11.64
N GLN A 103 15.49 10.05 -11.32
CA GLN A 103 14.73 8.91 -11.78
C GLN A 103 13.96 8.31 -10.61
N ARG A 104 12.66 8.09 -10.81
CA ARG A 104 11.80 7.37 -9.87
C ARG A 104 11.91 5.88 -10.16
N MET A 105 12.50 5.13 -9.23
CA MET A 105 12.56 3.68 -9.28
C MET A 105 11.47 3.08 -8.40
N PHE A 106 10.80 2.06 -8.91
CA PHE A 106 9.74 1.35 -8.21
C PHE A 106 10.15 -0.07 -7.86
N TYR A 107 9.88 -0.46 -6.62
CA TYR A 107 10.09 -1.80 -6.11
C TYR A 107 8.77 -2.35 -5.61
N THR A 108 8.51 -3.60 -5.93
CA THR A 108 7.28 -4.28 -5.48
C THR A 108 7.60 -5.63 -4.88
N ARG A 109 6.90 -5.98 -3.81
CA ARG A 109 6.93 -7.31 -3.17
C ARG A 109 5.58 -7.64 -2.57
N THR A 110 5.31 -8.94 -2.45
CA THR A 110 4.11 -9.46 -1.80
C THR A 110 4.39 -10.07 -0.43
N GLY A 111 3.34 -10.17 0.38
CA GLY A 111 3.37 -10.82 1.68
C GLY A 111 1.97 -11.14 2.20
N PRO A 112 1.86 -12.07 3.16
CA PRO A 112 0.57 -12.50 3.70
C PRO A 112 -0.17 -11.34 4.36
N THR A 113 0.58 -10.42 4.97
CA THR A 113 0.05 -9.21 5.59
C THR A 113 0.63 -7.95 4.95
N ARG A 114 -0.07 -6.82 5.14
CA ARG A 114 0.39 -5.49 4.74
C ARG A 114 1.82 -5.21 5.21
N ALA A 115 2.09 -5.43 6.50
CA ALA A 115 3.39 -5.18 7.10
C ALA A 115 4.50 -6.05 6.49
N ALA A 116 4.21 -7.33 6.23
CA ALA A 116 5.17 -8.23 5.60
C ALA A 116 5.49 -7.82 4.15
N ALA A 117 4.47 -7.39 3.39
CA ALA A 117 4.66 -6.89 2.03
C ALA A 117 5.52 -5.61 2.00
N GLU A 118 5.22 -4.64 2.88
CA GLU A 118 5.98 -3.39 3.01
C GLU A 118 7.44 -3.64 3.41
N GLN A 119 7.67 -4.50 4.40
CA GLN A 119 9.02 -4.84 4.86
C GLN A 119 9.85 -5.46 3.73
N LYS A 120 9.27 -6.42 3.00
CA LYS A 120 9.95 -7.04 1.84
C LYS A 120 10.21 -6.04 0.73
N ALA A 121 9.26 -5.16 0.42
CA ALA A 121 9.41 -4.16 -0.63
C ALA A 121 10.53 -3.16 -0.32
N ARG A 122 10.61 -2.69 0.93
CA ARG A 122 11.73 -1.84 1.39
C ARG A 122 13.07 -2.56 1.31
N ALA A 123 13.12 -3.82 1.74
CA ALA A 123 14.34 -4.63 1.65
C ALA A 123 14.81 -4.88 0.20
N ALA A 124 13.91 -4.79 -0.79
CA ALA A 124 14.26 -4.93 -2.19
C ALA A 124 14.96 -3.69 -2.77
N SER A 125 14.61 -2.48 -2.31
CA SER A 125 15.26 -1.23 -2.73
C SER A 125 16.71 -1.16 -2.23
N ASN A 126 16.97 -1.57 -0.98
CA ASN A 126 18.30 -1.54 -0.37
C ASN A 126 19.38 -2.40 -1.07
N ARG A 127 19.05 -3.11 -2.16
CA ARG A 127 19.99 -3.93 -2.93
C ARG A 127 20.70 -3.17 -4.05
N LEU A 128 20.28 -1.95 -4.38
CA LEU A 128 20.83 -1.15 -5.48
C LEU A 128 21.71 0.00 -5.01
N ASP A 129 22.20 -0.07 -3.78
CA ASP A 129 23.23 0.83 -3.25
C ASP A 129 24.60 0.46 -3.88
N GLU A 130 24.67 0.48 -5.21
CA GLU A 130 25.93 0.52 -5.95
C GLU A 130 26.36 1.99 -6.06
N PRO A 131 27.28 2.44 -5.20
CA PRO A 131 27.50 3.86 -4.93
C PRO A 131 28.13 4.63 -6.09
N TRP A 132 28.58 3.94 -7.12
CA TRP A 132 29.36 4.55 -8.21
C TRP A 132 28.50 5.08 -9.36
N ALA A 133 27.25 4.61 -9.52
CA ALA A 133 26.40 4.98 -10.65
C ALA A 133 25.11 5.72 -10.25
N LEU A 134 24.46 5.31 -9.17
CA LEU A 134 23.20 5.88 -8.71
C LEU A 134 23.36 6.38 -7.28
N ARG A 135 22.97 7.63 -7.04
CA ARG A 135 22.90 8.22 -5.71
C ARG A 135 21.44 8.37 -5.32
N THR A 136 21.04 7.73 -4.24
CA THR A 136 19.72 7.94 -3.63
C THR A 136 19.60 9.38 -3.14
N ILE A 137 18.62 10.10 -3.69
CA ILE A 137 18.24 11.46 -3.30
C ILE A 137 17.11 11.43 -2.28
N ARG A 138 16.16 10.51 -2.46
CA ARG A 138 15.10 10.24 -1.49
C ARG A 138 15.12 8.76 -1.13
N PRO A 139 15.26 8.40 0.16
CA PRO A 139 15.25 7.00 0.57
C PRO A 139 13.92 6.33 0.22
N PRO A 140 13.91 4.99 0.09
CA PRO A 140 12.72 4.24 -0.25
C PRO A 140 11.55 4.51 0.70
N PHE A 141 10.41 4.91 0.13
CA PHE A 141 9.15 5.12 0.85
C PHE A 141 8.02 4.32 0.21
N VAL A 142 7.07 3.87 1.03
CA VAL A 142 5.90 3.13 0.54
C VAL A 142 4.96 4.13 -0.12
N VAL A 143 4.69 3.94 -1.41
CA VAL A 143 3.72 4.74 -2.18
C VAL A 143 2.33 4.21 -1.93
N ASP A 144 2.17 2.89 -2.06
CA ASP A 144 0.89 2.22 -1.91
C ASP A 144 1.10 0.80 -1.35
N THR A 145 0.12 0.30 -0.63
CA THR A 145 0.05 -1.11 -0.27
C THR A 145 -1.40 -1.54 -0.30
N VAL A 146 -1.65 -2.52 -1.17
CA VAL A 146 -2.98 -3.06 -1.45
C VAL A 146 -3.01 -4.52 -1.04
N CYS A 147 -4.18 -4.98 -0.65
CA CYS A 147 -4.42 -6.36 -0.28
C CYS A 147 -5.66 -6.84 -1.00
N THR A 148 -5.68 -8.11 -1.38
CA THR A 148 -6.97 -8.74 -1.67
C THR A 148 -7.77 -8.80 -0.36
N SER A 149 -9.09 -8.72 -0.47
CA SER A 149 -10.03 -8.70 0.66
C SER A 149 -10.02 -10.00 1.48
N ASN A 150 -9.43 -11.07 0.94
CA ASN A 150 -9.20 -12.34 1.61
C ASN A 150 -7.72 -12.57 2.01
N ALA A 151 -6.87 -11.55 1.95
CA ALA A 151 -5.50 -11.62 2.47
C ALA A 151 -5.51 -11.74 4.01
N GLY A 152 -4.72 -12.68 4.55
CA GLY A 152 -4.66 -13.03 5.98
C GLY A 152 -3.24 -13.29 6.47
#